data_AF-A0A544ZAV2-F1
#
_entry.id   AF-A0A544ZAV2-F1
#
_cell.length_a   1.000
_cell.length_b   1.000
_cell.length_c   1.000
_cell.angle_alpha   90.00
_cell.angle_beta   90.00
_cell.angle_gamma   90.00
#
_symmetry.space_group_name_H-M   'P 1'
#
loop_
_entity.id
_entity.type
_entity.pdbx_description
1 polymer ?
#
loop_
_entity_poly.entity_id
_entity_poly.type
_entity_poly.pdbx_seq_one_letter_code
_entity_poly.pdbx_strand_id
1 'polypeptide(L)'
;MAVIDFAKTSFPESAAWHLQIGGTLHGAAMGSLLLLVNEKNAATATAFQNAAKPRPVDKVVLSAVYADVARVMIEHALRHEEFEDEAVFSDDTLGSTLLSLFHRLFPGSSINDVRLRFNHSPSLFSSELQAAVKIFEDV
;
A
#
# COMPACT_ATOMS: atom_id res chain seq x y z
N MET A 1 2.93 -4.04 11.58
CA MET A 1 1.50 -3.73 11.75
C MET A 1 1.20 -3.58 13.23
N ALA A 2 0.33 -2.64 13.61
CA ALA A 2 -0.20 -2.54 14.97
C ALA A 2 -1.73 -2.43 14.95
N VAL A 3 -2.38 -2.93 15.99
CA VAL A 3 -3.83 -2.80 16.21
C VAL A 3 -4.03 -1.77 17.32
N ILE A 4 -4.78 -0.70 17.06
CA ILE A 4 -4.95 0.43 17.99
C ILE A 4 -6.38 0.99 17.94
N ASP A 5 -6.77 1.74 18.98
CA ASP A 5 -8.05 2.46 19.05
C ASP A 5 -7.94 3.84 18.38
N PHE A 6 -8.56 4.01 17.21
CA PHE A 6 -8.48 5.27 16.47
C PHE A 6 -9.15 6.42 17.22
N ALA A 7 -10.11 6.15 18.12
CA ALA A 7 -10.73 7.18 18.98
C ALA A 7 -9.74 7.81 19.98
N LYS A 8 -8.54 7.24 20.13
CA LYS A 8 -7.45 7.78 20.96
C LYS A 8 -6.34 8.41 20.12
N THR A 9 -6.59 8.67 18.84
CA THR A 9 -5.62 9.22 17.88
C THR A 9 -6.21 10.41 17.12
N SER A 10 -5.48 10.96 16.15
CA SER A 10 -5.98 11.96 15.21
C SER A 10 -6.69 11.37 13.98
N PHE A 11 -6.72 10.04 13.83
CA PHE A 11 -7.38 9.39 12.69
C PHE A 11 -8.91 9.37 12.87
N PRO A 12 -9.69 9.40 11.78
CA PRO A 12 -11.15 9.29 11.87
C PRO A 12 -11.57 8.00 12.58
N GLU A 13 -12.42 8.09 13.61
CA GLU A 13 -12.79 6.96 14.47
C GLU A 13 -13.42 5.78 13.70
N SER A 14 -14.11 6.09 12.60
CA SER A 14 -14.78 5.11 11.74
C SER A 14 -13.88 4.55 10.62
N ALA A 15 -12.65 5.04 10.46
CA ALA A 15 -11.71 4.48 9.50
C ALA A 15 -11.27 3.08 9.95
N ALA A 16 -11.14 2.16 8.99
CA ALA A 16 -10.85 0.76 9.29
C ALA A 16 -9.35 0.48 9.44
N TRP A 17 -8.51 1.18 8.68
CA TRP A 17 -7.05 1.11 8.73
C TRP A 17 -6.43 2.45 8.30
N HIS A 18 -5.13 2.59 8.54
CA HIS A 18 -4.30 3.68 8.05
C HIS A 18 -2.91 3.14 7.73
N LEU A 19 -2.37 3.46 6.55
CA LEU A 19 -0.97 3.20 6.23
C LEU A 19 -0.16 4.47 6.47
N GLN A 20 0.72 4.42 7.46
CA GLN A 20 1.72 5.46 7.67
C GLN A 20 2.96 5.14 6.84
N ILE A 21 3.36 6.08 5.99
CA ILE A 21 4.63 6.06 5.25
C ILE A 21 5.47 7.24 5.74
N GLY A 22 6.65 6.96 6.29
CA GLY A 22 7.56 7.98 6.82
C GLY A 22 9.00 7.80 6.35
N GLY A 23 9.85 8.78 6.65
CA GLY A 23 11.25 8.79 6.24
C GLY A 23 11.46 9.22 4.79
N THR A 24 12.66 9.03 4.29
CA THR A 24 13.06 9.27 2.89
C THR A 24 13.15 7.94 2.13
N LEU A 25 13.21 7.97 0.79
CA LEU A 25 13.35 6.74 0.02
C LEU A 25 14.66 6.00 0.31
N HIS A 26 15.71 6.71 0.74
CA HIS A 26 16.97 6.12 1.20
C HIS A 26 16.96 5.62 2.65
N GLY A 27 15.88 5.88 3.41
CA GLY A 27 15.72 5.41 4.78
C GLY A 27 15.34 3.94 4.89
N ALA A 28 15.53 3.33 6.06
CA ALA A 28 15.23 1.92 6.30
C ALA A 28 13.72 1.60 6.20
N ALA A 29 13.34 0.65 5.35
CA ALA A 29 11.95 0.26 5.12
C ALA A 29 11.24 -0.21 6.40
N MET A 30 11.94 -0.98 7.24
CA MET A 30 11.39 -1.62 8.44
C MET A 30 10.82 -0.63 9.48
N GLY A 31 11.22 0.65 9.43
CA GLY A 31 10.65 1.73 10.25
C GLY A 31 9.80 2.74 9.47
N SER A 32 9.83 2.68 8.14
CA SER A 32 9.16 3.64 7.26
C SER A 32 7.72 3.27 6.93
N LEU A 33 7.34 2.00 7.06
CA LEU A 33 6.00 1.51 6.75
C LEU A 33 5.32 0.94 7.99
N LEU A 34 4.21 1.56 8.41
CA LEU A 34 3.40 1.07 9.52
C LEU A 34 1.93 1.02 9.13
N LEU A 35 1.42 -0.19 8.93
CA LEU A 35 -0.02 -0.44 8.84
C LEU A 35 -0.63 -0.44 10.25
N LEU A 36 -1.56 0.49 10.47
CA LEU A 36 -2.37 0.60 11.67
C LEU A 36 -3.77 0.10 11.38
N VAL A 37 -4.26 -0.84 12.19
CA VAL A 37 -5.61 -1.41 12.09
C VAL A 37 -6.44 -0.90 13.26
N ASN A 38 -7.63 -0.36 12.97
CA ASN A 38 -8.52 0.14 13.99
C ASN A 38 -9.21 -1.02 14.72
N GLU A 39 -8.98 -1.15 16.03
CA GLU A 39 -9.60 -2.21 16.85
C GLU A 39 -11.14 -2.12 16.89
N LYS A 40 -11.71 -0.92 16.68
CA LYS A 40 -13.16 -0.72 16.68
C LYS A 40 -13.82 -1.22 15.39
N ASN A 41 -13.06 -1.41 14.32
CA ASN A 41 -13.55 -2.03 13.10
C ASN A 41 -13.42 -3.56 13.19
N ALA A 42 -14.44 -4.21 13.73
CA ALA A 42 -14.41 -5.65 13.99
C ALA A 42 -14.11 -6.51 12.76
N ALA A 43 -14.60 -6.11 11.57
CA ALA A 43 -14.34 -6.82 10.32
C ALA A 43 -12.85 -6.84 9.98
N THR A 44 -12.19 -5.69 10.03
CA THR A 44 -10.76 -5.55 9.72
C THR A 44 -9.89 -6.17 10.81
N ALA A 45 -10.17 -5.88 12.08
CA ALA A 45 -9.43 -6.44 13.20
C ALA A 45 -9.47 -7.98 13.22
N THR A 46 -10.66 -8.57 13.02
CA THR A 46 -10.82 -10.03 12.97
C THR A 46 -10.11 -10.64 11.76
N ALA A 47 -10.16 -9.99 10.60
CA ALA A 47 -9.49 -10.48 9.39
C ALA A 47 -7.97 -10.57 9.60
N PHE A 48 -7.36 -9.58 10.25
CA PHE A 48 -5.93 -9.61 10.60
C PHE A 48 -5.60 -10.60 11.71
N GLN A 49 -6.48 -10.79 12.70
CA GLN A 49 -6.32 -11.83 13.72
C GLN A 49 -6.32 -13.24 13.10
N ASN A 50 -7.16 -13.47 12.09
CA ASN A 50 -7.28 -14.75 11.40
C ASN A 50 -6.34 -14.91 10.20
N ALA A 51 -5.38 -13.99 9.98
CA ALA A 51 -4.57 -13.97 8.75
C ALA A 51 -3.80 -15.27 8.47
N ALA A 52 -3.46 -16.05 9.50
CA ALA A 52 -2.82 -17.36 9.34
C ALA A 52 -3.75 -18.45 8.77
N LYS A 53 -5.07 -18.31 8.95
CA LYS A 53 -6.10 -19.22 8.44
C LYS A 53 -7.42 -18.45 8.20
N PRO A 54 -7.47 -17.60 7.17
CA PRO A 54 -8.59 -16.68 6.97
C PRO A 54 -9.86 -17.42 6.54
N ARG A 55 -11.00 -16.98 7.06
CA ARG A 55 -12.33 -17.38 6.52
C ARG A 55 -12.55 -16.66 5.18
N PRO A 56 -13.56 -17.07 4.37
CA PRO A 56 -13.84 -16.40 3.10
C PRO A 56 -14.03 -14.88 3.23
N VAL A 57 -14.76 -14.41 4.25
CA VAL A 57 -14.92 -12.97 4.52
C VAL A 57 -13.61 -12.29 4.92
N ASP A 58 -12.74 -12.99 5.68
CA ASP A 58 -11.45 -12.44 6.09
C ASP A 58 -10.55 -12.25 4.86
N LYS A 59 -10.58 -13.18 3.89
CA LYS A 59 -9.85 -13.04 2.63
C LYS A 59 -10.30 -11.81 1.83
N VAL A 60 -11.60 -11.55 1.74
CA VAL A 60 -12.13 -10.35 1.06
C VAL A 60 -11.56 -9.08 1.70
N VAL A 61 -11.62 -9.00 3.04
CA VAL A 61 -11.13 -7.84 3.79
C VAL A 61 -9.62 -7.70 3.62
N LEU A 62 -8.84 -8.77 3.80
CA LEU A 62 -7.39 -8.75 3.60
C LEU A 62 -7.03 -8.33 2.18
N SER A 63 -7.71 -8.86 1.16
CA SER A 63 -7.50 -8.49 -0.24
C SER A 63 -7.74 -6.99 -0.47
N ALA A 64 -8.81 -6.43 0.10
CA ALA A 64 -9.09 -5.01 0.03
C ALA A 64 -8.02 -4.16 0.72
N VAL A 65 -7.53 -4.58 1.89
CA VAL A 65 -6.46 -3.85 2.60
C VAL A 65 -5.14 -3.94 1.84
N TYR A 66 -4.76 -5.10 1.31
CA TYR A 66 -3.55 -5.25 0.50
C TYR A 66 -3.60 -4.39 -0.76
N ALA A 67 -4.75 -4.36 -1.44
CA ALA A 67 -4.98 -3.52 -2.61
C ALA A 67 -4.81 -2.02 -2.28
N ASP A 68 -5.41 -1.56 -1.18
CA ASP A 68 -5.30 -0.16 -0.75
C ASP A 68 -3.88 0.21 -0.28
N VAL A 69 -3.21 -0.67 0.47
CA VAL A 69 -1.82 -0.47 0.89
C VAL A 69 -0.90 -0.34 -0.31
N ALA A 70 -1.02 -1.25 -1.29
CA ALA A 70 -0.23 -1.18 -2.52
C ALA A 70 -0.50 0.12 -3.29
N ARG A 71 -1.77 0.54 -3.35
CA ARG A 71 -2.16 1.81 -3.96
C ARG A 71 -1.48 3.00 -3.30
N VAL A 72 -1.61 3.13 -1.97
CA VAL A 72 -1.01 4.24 -1.20
C VAL A 72 0.51 4.25 -1.34
N MET A 73 1.16 3.07 -1.35
CA MET A 73 2.60 2.95 -1.54
C MET A 73 3.06 3.44 -2.92
N ILE A 74 2.41 2.99 -4.00
CA ILE A 74 2.75 3.44 -5.37
C ILE A 74 2.50 4.92 -5.54
N GLU A 75 1.34 5.43 -5.10
CA GLU A 75 1.06 6.87 -5.17
C GLU A 75 2.06 7.69 -4.35
N HIS A 76 2.54 7.19 -3.21
CA HIS A 76 3.59 7.84 -2.45
C HIS A 76 4.90 7.88 -3.25
N ALA A 77 5.30 6.75 -3.84
CA ALA A 77 6.51 6.66 -4.64
C ALA A 77 6.51 7.63 -5.84
N LEU A 78 5.41 7.65 -6.61
CA LEU A 78 5.30 8.46 -7.83
C LEU A 78 5.33 9.97 -7.56
N ARG A 79 5.04 10.42 -6.33
CA ARG A 79 5.14 11.82 -5.90
C ARG A 79 6.57 12.27 -5.61
N HIS A 80 7.51 11.35 -5.44
CA HIS A 80 8.92 11.68 -5.25
C HIS A 80 9.63 11.79 -6.60
N GLU A 81 10.38 12.86 -6.80
CA GLU A 81 11.15 13.09 -8.03
C GLU A 81 12.29 12.07 -8.17
N GLU A 82 12.95 11.71 -7.06
CA GLU A 82 14.04 10.72 -7.03
C GLU A 82 13.61 9.28 -7.36
N PHE A 83 12.30 9.01 -7.43
CA PHE A 83 11.77 7.69 -7.80
C PHE A 83 11.70 7.57 -9.33
N GLU A 84 12.83 7.40 -10.00
CA GLU A 84 12.93 7.33 -11.47
C GLU A 84 13.46 5.99 -11.96
N ASP A 85 13.42 5.74 -13.27
CA ASP A 85 13.76 4.45 -13.88
C ASP A 85 15.21 4.01 -13.57
N GLU A 86 16.13 4.97 -13.48
CA GLU A 86 17.54 4.76 -13.18
C GLU A 86 17.86 4.84 -11.67
N ALA A 87 16.85 5.04 -10.81
CA ALA A 87 17.06 5.19 -9.37
C ALA A 87 17.64 3.91 -8.77
N VAL A 88 18.74 4.06 -8.02
CA VAL A 88 19.38 2.97 -7.28
C VAL A 88 19.20 3.21 -5.79
N PHE A 89 18.43 2.34 -5.16
CA PHE A 89 18.23 2.33 -3.73
C PHE A 89 18.95 1.14 -3.10
N SER A 90 19.58 1.34 -1.95
CA SER A 90 20.19 0.25 -1.19
C SER A 90 19.13 -0.77 -0.78
N ASP A 91 19.55 -2.02 -0.60
CA ASP A 91 18.69 -3.07 -0.04
C ASP A 91 18.09 -2.63 1.30
N ASP A 92 16.90 -3.13 1.60
CA ASP A 92 16.13 -2.84 2.81
C ASP A 92 15.72 -1.38 3.03
N THR A 93 15.89 -0.51 2.03
CA THR A 93 15.36 0.86 2.05
C THR A 93 13.91 0.94 1.60
N LEU A 94 13.24 2.04 1.94
CA LEU A 94 11.87 2.31 1.48
C LEU A 94 11.82 2.35 -0.06
N GLY A 95 12.80 2.99 -0.70
CA GLY A 95 12.91 3.10 -2.15
C GLY A 95 13.04 1.74 -2.83
N SER A 96 13.90 0.85 -2.34
CA SER A 96 14.04 -0.50 -2.91
C SER A 96 12.78 -1.35 -2.74
N THR A 97 12.08 -1.19 -1.62
CA THR A 97 10.76 -1.82 -1.38
C THR A 97 9.71 -1.32 -2.37
N LEU A 98 9.63 0.00 -2.57
CA LEU A 98 8.67 0.63 -3.49
C LEU A 98 8.98 0.29 -4.95
N LEU A 99 10.25 0.24 -5.34
CA LEU A 99 10.70 -0.14 -6.68
C LEU A 99 10.34 -1.61 -6.97
N SER A 100 10.56 -2.50 -6.01
CA SER A 100 10.15 -3.90 -6.11
C SER A 100 8.64 -4.06 -6.27
N LEU A 101 7.86 -3.30 -5.51
CA LEU A 101 6.40 -3.27 -5.65
C LEU A 101 5.97 -2.73 -7.03
N PHE A 102 6.59 -1.65 -7.49
CA PHE A 102 6.30 -1.04 -8.79
C PHE A 102 6.52 -2.04 -9.94
N HIS A 103 7.69 -2.68 -10.00
CA HIS A 103 8.00 -3.65 -11.05
C HIS A 103 7.06 -4.87 -11.04
N ARG A 104 6.58 -5.27 -9.86
CA ARG A 104 5.59 -6.34 -9.74
C ARG A 104 4.22 -5.94 -10.31
N LEU A 105 3.79 -4.70 -10.09
CA LEU A 105 2.47 -4.22 -10.49
C LEU A 105 2.43 -3.72 -11.94
N PHE A 106 3.53 -3.16 -12.43
CA PHE A 106 3.63 -2.59 -13.77
C PHE A 106 4.79 -3.22 -14.56
N PRO A 107 4.74 -4.55 -14.82
CA PRO A 107 5.82 -5.23 -15.51
C PRO A 107 6.05 -4.62 -16.90
N GLY A 108 7.29 -4.20 -17.16
CA GLY A 108 7.70 -3.63 -18.45
C GLY A 108 7.25 -2.18 -18.70
N SER A 109 6.63 -1.51 -17.73
CA SER A 109 6.35 -0.07 -17.82
C SER A 109 7.50 0.74 -17.22
N SER A 110 7.78 1.91 -17.79
CA SER A 110 8.68 2.88 -17.15
C SER A 110 7.96 3.61 -16.01
N ILE A 111 8.69 4.00 -14.97
CA ILE A 111 8.19 4.83 -13.87
C ILE A 111 7.71 6.16 -14.41
N ASN A 112 8.41 6.74 -15.38
CA ASN A 112 8.00 7.98 -16.02
C ASN A 112 6.65 7.88 -16.73
N ASP A 113 6.38 6.80 -17.48
CA ASP A 113 5.09 6.59 -18.14
C ASP A 113 3.95 6.44 -17.14
N VAL A 114 4.17 5.68 -16.07
CA VAL A 114 3.17 5.50 -15.00
C VAL A 114 2.94 6.80 -14.25
N ARG A 115 3.99 7.59 -13.96
CA ARG A 115 3.88 8.92 -13.36
C ARG A 115 3.09 9.89 -14.24
N LEU A 116 3.32 9.87 -15.55
CA LEU A 116 2.52 10.67 -16.50
C LEU A 116 1.04 10.31 -16.44
N ARG A 117 0.69 9.01 -16.40
CA ARG A 117 -0.71 8.58 -16.23
C ARG A 117 -1.27 8.97 -14.86
N PHE A 118 -0.49 8.84 -13.79
CA PHE A 118 -0.88 9.30 -12.45
C PHE A 118 -1.24 10.79 -12.43
N ASN A 119 -0.44 11.64 -13.10
CA ASN A 119 -0.65 13.08 -13.12
C ASN A 119 -1.74 13.54 -14.10
N HIS A 120 -1.82 12.94 -15.29
CA HIS A 120 -2.70 13.41 -16.38
C HIS A 120 -3.98 12.59 -16.55
N SER A 121 -4.06 11.40 -15.96
CA SER A 121 -5.21 10.49 -16.08
C SER A 121 -5.43 9.69 -14.78
N PRO A 122 -5.62 10.37 -13.62
CA PRO A 122 -5.65 9.71 -12.31
C PRO A 122 -6.75 8.64 -12.17
N SER A 123 -7.91 8.83 -12.82
CA SER A 123 -8.99 7.83 -12.81
C SER A 123 -8.62 6.55 -13.56
N LEU A 124 -7.92 6.68 -14.69
CA LEU A 124 -7.42 5.52 -15.45
C LEU A 124 -6.32 4.82 -14.67
N PHE A 125 -5.34 5.57 -14.17
CA PHE A 125 -4.28 5.04 -13.30
C PHE A 125 -4.85 4.26 -12.11
N SER A 126 -5.88 4.79 -11.44
CA SER A 126 -6.51 4.10 -10.30
C SER A 126 -7.14 2.77 -10.71
N SER A 127 -7.73 2.70 -11.90
CA SER A 127 -8.33 1.47 -12.44
C SER A 127 -7.27 0.45 -12.87
N GLU A 128 -6.20 0.90 -13.51
CA GLU A 128 -5.04 0.06 -13.87
C GLU A 128 -4.38 -0.54 -12.63
N LEU A 129 -4.16 0.28 -11.60
CA LEU A 129 -3.58 -0.16 -10.34
C LEU A 129 -4.48 -1.14 -9.60
N GLN A 130 -5.80 -0.90 -9.57
CA GLN A 130 -6.77 -1.86 -9.02
C GLN A 130 -6.70 -3.22 -9.75
N ALA A 131 -6.60 -3.20 -11.08
CA ALA A 131 -6.44 -4.42 -11.86
C ALA A 131 -5.10 -5.12 -11.56
N ALA A 132 -4.01 -4.37 -11.43
CA ALA A 132 -2.67 -4.89 -11.15
C ALA A 132 -2.54 -5.55 -9.77
N VAL A 133 -3.21 -5.02 -8.75
CA VAL A 133 -3.21 -5.62 -7.40
C VAL A 133 -4.13 -6.83 -7.28
N LYS A 134 -4.91 -7.13 -8.33
CA LYS A 134 -5.75 -8.32 -8.44
C LYS A 134 -6.69 -8.53 -7.24
N ILE A 135 -7.34 -7.44 -6.83
CA ILE A 135 -8.29 -7.48 -5.73
C ILE A 135 -9.36 -8.56 -6.04
N PHE A 136 -9.64 -9.41 -5.04
CA PHE A 136 -10.59 -10.52 -5.10
C PHE A 136 -10.22 -11.77 -5.94
N GLU A 137 -9.00 -11.91 -6.47
CA GLU A 137 -8.62 -13.10 -7.29
C GLU A 137 -8.61 -14.42 -6.47
N ASP A 138 -8.15 -14.40 -5.21
CA ASP A 138 -7.95 -15.58 -4.36
C ASP A 138 -9.02 -15.79 -3.26
N VAL A 139 -10.14 -15.07 -3.35
CA VAL A 139 -11.22 -15.09 -2.35
C VAL A 139 -11.96 -16.43 -2.36
#